data_AF-A0A4R6KHM7-F1
#
_entry.id   AF-A0A4R6KHM7-F1
#
_cell.length_a   1.000
_cell.length_b   1.000
_cell.length_c   1.000
_cell.angle_alpha   90.00
_cell.angle_beta   90.00
_cell.angle_gamma   90.00
#
_symmetry.space_group_name_H-M   'P 1'
#
loop_
_entity.id
_entity.type
_entity.pdbx_description
1 polymer ?
#
loop_
_entity_poly.entity_id
_entity_poly.type
_entity_poly.pdbx_seq_one_letter_code
_entity_poly.pdbx_strand_id
1 'polypeptide(L)'
;MSRLTEPRNWTVFTFLPGSLDLRRACELVRSIELGFRPSEVTISAWGSGGITVPYDGAVWDTILSTPEAYGFRLETDGSDPSLDCTLSSTDCQLMVSRAPSADSFIAALLNVPGLLAGASGDASDAHWQGETNPNHYRMWFDGPWEHLPRVIDEWGDEIIDVSGNPGRITEVPGLRLWPAQDLWFGPAAALAIDYEAIPGLPVGRVTDLGNGRYHVRLWEDGTPLTGIRKAQQALRDHLGYQAAEDRADEIRATLTEGQPDDPMFVAQRGNFPHGGTERFLQYFSAAKHPTTRSRAAWLNIREFDDENRLVHDEYVDLTTNPHPDLS
;
A
#
# COMPACT_ATOMS: atom_id res chain seq x y z
N MET A 1 6.52 20.74 -26.45
CA MET A 1 6.36 19.41 -25.83
C MET A 1 7.26 19.38 -24.61
N SER A 2 6.71 19.36 -23.40
CA SER A 2 7.53 19.25 -22.18
C SER A 2 8.23 17.90 -22.18
N ARG A 3 9.52 17.90 -21.81
CA ARG A 3 10.28 16.70 -21.51
C ARG A 3 10.34 16.59 -19.98
N LEU A 4 9.98 15.45 -19.42
CA LEU A 4 10.20 15.18 -18.00
C LEU A 4 11.69 14.89 -17.82
N THR A 5 12.33 15.68 -16.97
CA THR A 5 13.77 15.62 -16.64
C THR A 5 13.99 15.64 -15.13
N GLU A 6 12.94 15.43 -14.35
CA GLU A 6 13.03 15.48 -12.90
C GLU A 6 13.79 14.24 -12.40
N PRO A 7 14.63 14.40 -11.37
CA PRO A 7 15.30 13.27 -10.77
C PRO A 7 14.25 12.33 -10.14
N ARG A 8 14.53 11.02 -10.15
CA ARG A 8 13.73 10.08 -9.37
C ARG A 8 13.75 10.52 -7.93
N ASN A 9 12.56 10.68 -7.38
CA ASN A 9 12.39 11.15 -6.02
C ASN A 9 11.48 10.23 -5.23
N TRP A 10 11.06 9.09 -5.80
CA TRP A 10 10.45 8.02 -5.01
C TRP A 10 10.90 6.65 -5.52
N THR A 11 10.84 5.68 -4.63
CA THR A 11 11.06 4.27 -4.94
C THR A 11 10.26 3.44 -3.95
N VAL A 12 9.46 2.51 -4.44
CA VAL A 12 8.69 1.58 -3.60
C VAL A 12 9.04 0.15 -3.99
N PHE A 13 9.12 -0.73 -3.00
CA PHE A 13 9.21 -2.17 -3.17
C PHE A 13 8.12 -2.83 -2.36
N THR A 14 7.43 -3.80 -2.96
CA THR A 14 6.42 -4.62 -2.30
C THR A 14 6.87 -6.08 -2.25
N PHE A 15 6.43 -6.76 -1.20
CA PHE A 15 6.79 -8.13 -0.88
C PHE A 15 5.54 -8.92 -0.52
N LEU A 16 5.61 -10.25 -0.62
CA LEU A 16 4.58 -11.11 -0.09
C LEU A 16 4.38 -10.82 1.41
N PRO A 17 3.14 -10.57 1.87
CA PRO A 17 2.84 -10.48 3.29
C PRO A 17 3.45 -11.64 4.08
N GLY A 18 4.10 -11.31 5.21
CA GLY A 18 4.78 -12.28 6.06
C GLY A 18 6.20 -12.68 5.61
N SER A 19 6.66 -12.28 4.43
CA SER A 19 8.06 -12.49 4.01
C SER A 19 9.06 -11.60 4.75
N LEU A 20 8.60 -10.42 5.17
CA LEU A 20 9.32 -9.47 6.00
C LEU A 20 8.53 -9.25 7.31
N ASP A 21 9.22 -9.41 8.44
CA ASP A 21 8.71 -9.01 9.75
C ASP A 21 9.35 -7.68 10.18
N LEU A 22 8.81 -7.08 11.24
CA LEU A 22 9.28 -5.78 11.72
C LEU A 22 10.76 -5.79 12.11
N ARG A 23 11.27 -6.90 12.66
CA ARG A 23 12.68 -7.06 13.04
C ARG A 23 13.58 -7.04 11.82
N ARG A 24 13.27 -7.85 10.81
CA ARG A 24 14.00 -7.89 9.55
C ARG A 24 13.93 -6.56 8.81
N ALA A 25 12.78 -5.89 8.82
CA ALA A 25 12.64 -4.56 8.24
C ALA A 25 13.55 -3.53 8.94
N CYS A 26 13.58 -3.52 10.27
CA CYS A 26 14.49 -2.66 11.03
C CYS A 26 15.97 -2.96 10.73
N GLU A 27 16.35 -4.24 10.70
CA GLU A 27 17.73 -4.66 10.38
C GLU A 27 18.14 -4.25 8.97
N LEU A 28 17.23 -4.43 8.00
CA LEU A 28 17.42 -4.03 6.62
C LEU A 28 17.64 -2.52 6.52
N VAL A 29 16.70 -1.71 7.04
CA VAL A 29 16.76 -0.24 6.97
C VAL A 29 17.98 0.31 7.72
N ARG A 30 18.38 -0.31 8.83
CA ARG A 30 19.60 0.05 9.55
C ARG A 30 20.88 -0.21 8.76
N SER A 31 20.87 -1.18 7.85
CA SER A 31 22.06 -1.64 7.10
C SER A 31 22.30 -0.90 5.78
N ILE A 32 21.35 -0.06 5.35
CA ILE A 32 21.37 0.60 4.03
C ILE A 32 21.50 2.11 4.15
N GLU A 33 22.08 2.72 3.12
CA GLU A 33 22.07 4.17 2.97
C GLU A 33 20.70 4.63 2.47
N LEU A 34 20.09 5.59 3.16
CA LEU A 34 18.75 6.11 2.84
C LEU A 34 18.75 7.25 1.81
N GLY A 35 19.92 7.86 1.55
CA GLY A 35 20.01 9.09 0.75
C GLY A 35 19.59 10.36 1.50
N PHE A 36 19.11 10.24 2.75
CA PHE A 36 18.79 11.35 3.65
C PHE A 36 19.08 10.98 5.11
N ARG A 37 18.98 11.96 6.02
CA ARG A 37 19.21 11.77 7.46
C ARG A 37 17.93 12.03 8.24
N PRO A 38 17.24 10.99 8.73
CA PRO A 38 16.04 11.17 9.53
C PRO A 38 16.32 11.96 10.81
N SER A 39 15.35 12.76 11.24
CA SER A 39 15.33 13.44 12.54
C SER A 39 14.28 12.85 13.48
N GLU A 40 13.27 12.17 12.95
CA GLU A 40 12.21 11.52 13.72
C GLU A 40 11.79 10.18 13.11
N VAL A 41 11.14 9.36 13.92
CA VAL A 41 10.39 8.18 13.47
C VAL A 41 8.95 8.30 13.95
N THR A 42 8.00 7.95 13.09
CA THR A 42 6.61 7.71 13.44
C THR A 42 6.35 6.21 13.40
N ILE A 43 6.02 5.60 14.54
CA ILE A 43 5.74 4.17 14.66
C ILE A 43 4.25 3.93 14.45
N SER A 44 3.91 3.10 13.47
CA SER A 44 2.54 2.70 13.19
C SER A 44 2.21 1.46 13.98
N ALA A 45 1.23 1.56 14.89
CA ALA A 45 0.78 0.45 15.72
C ALA A 45 -0.75 0.41 15.79
N TRP A 46 -1.31 -0.79 15.72
CA TRP A 46 -2.76 -0.98 15.81
C TRP A 46 -3.28 -0.45 17.14
N GLY A 47 -4.42 0.23 17.08
CA GLY A 47 -5.01 0.81 18.28
C GLY A 47 -4.17 1.92 18.93
N SER A 48 -3.35 2.66 18.20
CA SER A 48 -2.78 3.91 18.70
C SER A 48 -2.73 4.94 17.59
N GLY A 49 -2.87 6.23 17.94
CA GLY A 49 -2.37 7.27 17.05
C GLY A 49 -0.85 7.11 17.02
N GLY A 50 -0.24 7.05 15.83
CA GLY A 50 1.18 6.71 15.66
C GLY A 50 2.10 7.40 16.68
N ILE A 51 3.11 6.68 17.14
CA ILE A 51 4.03 7.17 18.18
C ILE A 51 5.22 7.83 17.49
N THR A 52 5.31 9.16 17.56
CA THR A 52 6.45 9.91 17.02
C THR A 52 7.52 10.11 18.08
N VAL A 53 8.76 9.72 17.79
CA VAL A 53 9.93 9.92 18.67
C VAL A 53 11.14 10.42 17.86
N PRO A 54 12.11 11.09 18.51
CA PRO A 54 13.36 11.48 17.84
C PRO A 54 14.10 10.28 17.26
N TYR A 55 14.73 10.48 16.09
CA TYR A 55 15.58 9.47 15.48
C TYR A 55 16.96 9.44 16.17
N ASP A 56 17.19 8.45 17.01
CA ASP A 56 18.46 8.22 17.72
C ASP A 56 18.89 6.74 17.69
N GLY A 57 19.93 6.39 18.43
CA GLY A 57 20.45 5.02 18.47
C GLY A 57 19.50 3.99 19.08
N ALA A 58 18.52 4.41 19.88
CA ALA A 58 17.54 3.55 20.54
C ALA A 58 16.27 3.32 19.71
N VAL A 59 16.12 4.02 18.58
CA VAL A 59 14.92 4.00 17.73
C VAL A 59 14.46 2.58 17.36
N TRP A 60 15.39 1.69 17.06
CA TRP A 60 15.10 0.32 16.67
C TRP A 60 14.54 -0.52 17.82
N ASP A 61 15.07 -0.33 19.03
CA ASP A 61 14.55 -1.00 20.22
C ASP A 61 13.15 -0.47 20.56
N THR A 62 12.91 0.84 20.37
CA THR A 62 11.59 1.46 20.54
C THR A 62 10.58 0.87 19.54
N ILE A 63 10.91 0.76 18.26
CA ILE A 63 10.04 0.13 17.25
C ILE A 63 9.69 -1.31 17.65
N LEU A 64 10.70 -2.11 18.02
CA LEU A 64 10.52 -3.53 18.33
C LEU A 64 9.85 -3.80 19.67
N SER A 65 9.89 -2.84 20.59
CA SER A 65 9.20 -2.93 21.89
C SER A 65 7.79 -2.36 21.87
N THR A 66 7.43 -1.60 20.83
CA THR A 66 6.08 -1.06 20.66
C THR A 66 5.08 -2.20 20.41
N PRO A 67 4.11 -2.43 21.30
CA PRO A 67 3.09 -3.45 21.09
C PRO A 67 2.30 -3.18 19.81
N GLU A 68 2.00 -4.23 19.07
CA GLU A 68 1.18 -4.16 17.86
C GLU A 68 1.73 -3.27 16.73
N ALA A 69 3.02 -2.92 16.79
CA ALA A 69 3.70 -2.22 15.71
C ALA A 69 3.64 -3.04 14.42
N TYR A 70 3.20 -2.39 13.35
CA TYR A 70 3.04 -2.96 12.02
C TYR A 70 3.82 -2.17 10.97
N GLY A 71 4.45 -1.06 11.36
CA GLY A 71 5.22 -0.25 10.44
C GLY A 71 5.93 0.89 11.15
N PHE A 72 6.74 1.60 10.39
CA PHE A 72 7.41 2.81 10.85
C PHE A 72 7.67 3.73 9.67
N ARG A 73 7.73 5.02 9.93
CA ARG A 73 8.13 6.05 8.98
C ARG A 73 9.31 6.82 9.53
N LEU A 74 10.41 6.90 8.79
CA LEU A 74 11.56 7.76 9.10
C LEU A 74 11.39 9.08 8.35
N GLU A 75 11.46 10.21 9.04
CA GLU A 75 11.16 11.53 8.46
C GLU A 75 12.27 12.52 8.80
N THR A 76 12.43 13.52 7.93
CA THR A 76 13.16 14.75 8.26
C THR A 76 12.19 15.80 8.80
N ASP A 77 12.70 16.80 9.52
CA ASP A 77 11.91 17.92 10.05
C ASP A 77 11.13 18.60 8.92
N GLY A 78 9.79 18.47 8.95
CA GLY A 78 8.91 18.90 7.87
C GLY A 78 8.38 17.80 6.93
N SER A 79 8.52 16.52 7.30
CA SER A 79 7.91 15.33 6.69
C SER A 79 8.48 14.85 5.36
N ASP A 80 9.46 15.55 4.77
CA ASP A 80 10.05 15.19 3.48
C ASP A 80 11.54 15.54 3.39
N PRO A 81 12.43 14.60 3.03
CA PRO A 81 12.18 13.22 2.59
C PRO A 81 11.76 12.24 3.70
N SER A 82 11.18 11.11 3.27
CA SER A 82 10.74 10.02 4.15
C SER A 82 11.17 8.63 3.67
N LEU A 83 11.20 7.68 4.61
CA LEU A 83 11.13 6.25 4.34
C LEU A 83 9.92 5.69 5.09
N ASP A 84 9.06 4.99 4.39
CA ASP A 84 7.85 4.36 4.88
C ASP A 84 8.01 2.84 4.84
N CYS A 85 7.75 2.17 5.96
CA CYS A 85 7.64 0.72 6.03
C CYS A 85 6.25 0.35 6.57
N THR A 86 5.50 -0.44 5.79
CA THR A 86 4.18 -0.95 6.16
C THR A 86 4.20 -2.46 6.05
N LEU A 87 3.79 -3.16 7.11
CA LEU A 87 3.70 -4.62 7.19
C LEU A 87 2.32 -5.00 7.72
N SER A 88 1.53 -5.69 6.91
CA SER A 88 0.19 -6.16 7.25
C SER A 88 -0.08 -7.49 6.56
N SER A 89 -1.25 -8.07 6.78
CA SER A 89 -1.68 -9.33 6.16
C SER A 89 -1.87 -9.23 4.65
N THR A 90 -2.09 -8.02 4.12
CA THR A 90 -2.37 -7.78 2.69
C THR A 90 -1.43 -6.78 2.04
N ASP A 91 -0.54 -6.15 2.78
CA ASP A 91 0.40 -5.17 2.27
C ASP A 91 1.72 -5.26 3.03
N CYS A 92 2.82 -5.39 2.30
CA CYS A 92 4.17 -5.44 2.84
C CYS A 92 5.07 -4.63 1.92
N GLN A 93 5.38 -3.40 2.30
CA GLN A 93 6.08 -2.46 1.44
C GLN A 93 7.15 -1.63 2.18
N LEU A 94 8.18 -1.25 1.43
CA LEU A 94 9.12 -0.20 1.79
C LEU A 94 9.15 0.85 0.69
N MET A 95 8.99 2.12 1.06
CA MET A 95 8.99 3.24 0.13
C MET A 95 9.93 4.34 0.62
N VAL A 96 10.80 4.85 -0.25
CA VAL A 96 11.49 6.12 -0.07
C VAL A 96 10.73 7.18 -0.87
N SER A 97 10.47 8.32 -0.25
CA SER A 97 9.77 9.45 -0.85
C SER A 97 10.57 10.73 -0.73
N ARG A 98 10.44 11.57 -1.76
CA ARG A 98 11.15 12.83 -2.00
C ARG A 98 12.68 12.78 -1.85
N ALA A 99 13.26 11.61 -2.08
CA ALA A 99 14.71 11.41 -2.12
C ALA A 99 15.08 10.37 -3.19
N PRO A 100 16.26 10.51 -3.83
CA PRO A 100 16.79 9.45 -4.66
C PRO A 100 17.20 8.26 -3.79
N SER A 101 16.79 7.06 -4.17
CA SER A 101 17.23 5.83 -3.50
C SER A 101 18.70 5.55 -3.81
N ALA A 102 19.48 5.21 -2.78
CA ALA A 102 20.84 4.74 -2.97
C ALA A 102 20.86 3.37 -3.67
N ASP A 103 21.89 3.10 -4.48
CA ASP A 103 22.04 1.78 -5.14
C ASP A 103 22.08 0.63 -4.12
N SER A 104 22.65 0.88 -2.93
CA SER A 104 22.66 -0.10 -1.82
C SER A 104 21.27 -0.43 -1.30
N PHE A 105 20.34 0.53 -1.32
CA PHE A 105 18.95 0.34 -0.91
C PHE A 105 18.24 -0.60 -1.89
N ILE A 106 18.33 -0.31 -3.19
CA ILE A 106 17.77 -1.13 -4.26
C ILE A 106 18.37 -2.54 -4.22
N ALA A 107 19.70 -2.65 -4.13
CA ALA A 107 20.39 -3.93 -4.08
C ALA A 107 19.96 -4.77 -2.86
N ALA A 108 19.75 -4.17 -1.69
CA ALA A 108 19.30 -4.88 -0.52
C ALA A 108 17.87 -5.40 -0.68
N LEU A 109 16.95 -4.56 -1.17
CA LEU A 109 15.54 -4.93 -1.39
C LEU A 109 15.36 -6.02 -2.45
N LEU A 110 16.19 -6.00 -3.50
CA LEU A 110 16.19 -7.06 -4.52
C LEU A 110 16.53 -8.45 -3.96
N ASN A 111 17.18 -8.52 -2.80
CA ASN A 111 17.55 -9.77 -2.14
C ASN A 111 16.59 -10.18 -1.03
N VAL A 112 15.58 -9.38 -0.72
CA VAL A 112 14.57 -9.73 0.30
C VAL A 112 13.69 -10.86 -0.25
N PRO A 113 13.49 -11.96 0.52
CA PRO A 113 12.57 -13.02 0.14
C PRO A 113 11.16 -12.49 -0.09
N GLY A 114 10.43 -13.09 -1.04
CA GLY A 114 9.06 -12.69 -1.32
C GLY A 114 8.91 -11.40 -2.11
N LEU A 115 9.98 -10.86 -2.71
CA LEU A 115 9.90 -9.73 -3.63
C LEU A 115 8.83 -9.95 -4.70
N LEU A 116 7.81 -9.08 -4.68
CA LEU A 116 6.78 -9.00 -5.71
C LEU A 116 7.29 -8.06 -6.80
N ALA A 117 7.30 -6.77 -6.51
CA ALA A 117 7.82 -5.78 -7.45
C ALA A 117 8.49 -4.61 -6.73
N GLY A 118 9.18 -3.79 -7.51
CA GLY A 118 9.55 -2.44 -7.13
C GLY A 118 9.30 -1.48 -8.28
N ALA A 119 9.16 -0.20 -7.96
CA ALA A 119 8.99 0.86 -8.93
C ALA A 119 9.71 2.12 -8.47
N SER A 120 10.27 2.87 -9.40
CA SER A 120 10.82 4.20 -9.17
C SER A 120 10.47 5.14 -10.31
N GLY A 121 10.14 6.37 -9.93
CA GLY A 121 9.80 7.45 -10.84
C GLY A 121 10.06 8.82 -10.21
N ASP A 122 9.59 9.86 -10.89
CA ASP A 122 9.66 11.24 -10.41
C ASP A 122 8.31 11.74 -9.84
N ALA A 123 8.28 12.97 -9.32
CA ALA A 123 7.05 13.54 -8.76
C ALA A 123 5.93 13.65 -9.79
N SER A 124 6.29 13.86 -11.06
CA SER A 124 5.34 13.90 -12.16
C SER A 124 4.72 12.52 -12.35
N ASP A 125 5.50 11.45 -12.38
CA ASP A 125 4.98 10.07 -12.43
C ASP A 125 4.02 9.82 -11.27
N ALA A 126 4.42 10.08 -10.01
CA ALA A 126 3.55 9.85 -8.86
C ALA A 126 2.21 10.60 -8.97
N HIS A 127 2.26 11.86 -9.38
CA HIS A 127 1.07 12.71 -9.54
C HIS A 127 0.17 12.22 -10.68
N TRP A 128 0.71 11.96 -11.87
CA TRP A 128 -0.08 11.57 -13.04
C TRP A 128 -0.69 10.16 -12.96
N GLN A 129 -0.17 9.32 -12.06
CA GLN A 129 -0.55 7.92 -11.94
C GLN A 129 -1.56 7.68 -10.81
N GLY A 130 -1.56 8.51 -9.75
CA GLY A 130 -2.42 8.35 -8.58
C GLY A 130 -3.47 9.43 -8.35
N GLU A 131 -3.48 10.52 -9.12
CA GLU A 131 -4.35 11.64 -8.83
C GLU A 131 -5.80 11.42 -9.29
N THR A 132 -6.66 11.04 -8.35
CA THR A 132 -8.10 10.88 -8.57
C THR A 132 -8.93 11.94 -7.84
N ASN A 133 -8.35 12.73 -6.93
CA ASN A 133 -9.13 13.67 -6.13
C ASN A 133 -9.27 15.03 -6.85
N PRO A 134 -10.50 15.51 -7.13
CA PRO A 134 -10.72 16.83 -7.71
C PRO A 134 -10.05 17.97 -6.92
N ASN A 135 -9.94 17.85 -5.60
CA ASN A 135 -9.32 18.88 -4.75
C ASN A 135 -7.82 19.03 -5.00
N HIS A 136 -7.11 17.94 -5.32
CA HIS A 136 -5.69 18.04 -5.65
C HIS A 136 -5.47 18.75 -6.98
N TYR A 137 -6.33 18.50 -7.99
CA TYR A 137 -6.29 19.28 -9.23
C TYR A 137 -6.55 20.77 -8.99
N ARG A 138 -7.49 21.13 -8.11
CA ARG A 138 -7.76 22.53 -7.74
C ARG A 138 -6.59 23.22 -7.03
N MET A 139 -5.82 22.48 -6.24
CA MET A 139 -4.73 23.03 -5.42
C MET A 139 -3.40 23.07 -6.15
N TRP A 140 -3.12 22.09 -7.01
CA TRP A 140 -1.78 21.83 -7.53
C TRP A 140 -1.68 21.90 -9.06
N PHE A 141 -2.81 22.01 -9.77
CA PHE A 141 -2.83 22.08 -11.23
C PHE A 141 -3.30 23.44 -11.72
N ASP A 142 -2.42 24.16 -12.43
CA ASP A 142 -2.72 25.47 -13.02
C ASP A 142 -3.66 25.38 -14.26
N GLY A 143 -3.95 24.16 -14.74
CA GLY A 143 -4.79 23.93 -15.91
C GLY A 143 -6.27 23.63 -15.57
N PRO A 144 -7.19 23.83 -16.53
CA PRO A 144 -8.58 23.44 -16.35
C PRO A 144 -8.67 21.92 -16.26
N TRP A 145 -9.21 21.36 -15.18
CA TRP A 145 -9.37 19.92 -14.94
C TRP A 145 -10.85 19.48 -15.03
N GLU A 146 -11.78 20.43 -15.04
CA GLU A 146 -13.24 20.21 -14.97
C GLU A 146 -13.81 19.45 -16.17
N HIS A 147 -13.02 19.32 -17.24
CA HIS A 147 -13.37 18.58 -18.45
C HIS A 147 -13.01 17.10 -18.36
N LEU A 148 -12.28 16.67 -17.33
CA LEU A 148 -11.93 15.27 -17.13
C LEU A 148 -13.19 14.45 -16.75
N PRO A 149 -13.27 13.18 -17.16
CA PRO A 149 -14.37 12.31 -16.79
C PRO A 149 -14.40 12.10 -15.27
N ARG A 150 -15.60 11.91 -14.72
CA ARG A 150 -15.83 11.78 -13.27
C ARG A 150 -16.69 10.57 -12.97
N VAL A 151 -16.39 9.89 -11.88
CA VAL A 151 -17.14 8.74 -11.36
C VAL A 151 -17.32 8.90 -9.85
N ILE A 152 -18.22 8.11 -9.28
CA ILE A 152 -18.41 8.01 -7.83
C ILE A 152 -17.67 6.76 -7.36
N ASP A 153 -16.80 6.90 -6.36
CA ASP A 153 -16.08 5.77 -5.77
C ASP A 153 -16.96 4.95 -4.81
N GLU A 154 -16.36 3.93 -4.19
CA GLU A 154 -17.06 3.04 -3.26
C GLU A 154 -17.53 3.73 -1.95
N TRP A 155 -17.00 4.91 -1.63
CA TRP A 155 -17.37 5.71 -0.47
C TRP A 155 -18.40 6.80 -0.80
N GLY A 156 -18.78 6.94 -2.06
CA GLY A 156 -19.74 7.95 -2.51
C GLY A 156 -19.10 9.29 -2.87
N ASP A 157 -17.77 9.37 -2.92
CA ASP A 157 -17.04 10.59 -3.25
C ASP A 157 -16.87 10.75 -4.77
N GLU A 158 -16.97 11.99 -5.25
CA GLU A 158 -16.70 12.31 -6.66
C GLU A 158 -15.19 12.29 -6.90
N ILE A 159 -14.76 11.41 -7.81
CA ILE A 159 -13.36 11.28 -8.21
C ILE A 159 -13.20 11.46 -9.73
N ILE A 160 -11.99 11.81 -10.14
CA ILE A 160 -11.57 11.82 -11.54
C ILE A 160 -11.39 10.38 -12.01
N ASP A 161 -12.07 10.05 -13.11
CA ASP A 161 -11.95 8.74 -13.74
C ASP A 161 -10.65 8.65 -14.53
N VAL A 162 -9.66 8.02 -13.91
CA VAL A 162 -8.36 7.72 -14.52
C VAL A 162 -8.30 6.32 -15.13
N SER A 163 -9.42 5.58 -15.20
CA SER A 163 -9.42 4.18 -15.68
C SER A 163 -8.83 4.02 -17.09
N GLY A 164 -9.06 5.00 -17.97
CA GLY A 164 -8.50 5.07 -19.32
C GLY A 164 -7.07 5.62 -19.42
N ASN A 165 -6.46 6.04 -18.31
CA ASN A 165 -5.09 6.52 -18.29
C ASN A 165 -4.12 5.32 -18.18
N PRO A 166 -3.27 5.06 -19.19
CA PRO A 166 -2.32 3.95 -19.13
C PRO A 166 -1.28 4.12 -18.01
N GLY A 167 -1.10 5.33 -17.48
CA GLY A 167 -0.24 5.55 -16.32
C GLY A 167 -0.86 5.16 -14.99
N ARG A 168 -2.18 4.95 -14.88
CA ARG A 168 -2.83 4.78 -13.57
C ARG A 168 -2.17 3.68 -12.74
N ILE A 169 -2.10 3.90 -11.43
CA ILE A 169 -1.79 2.84 -10.48
C ILE A 169 -2.90 1.80 -10.55
N THR A 170 -2.54 0.53 -10.57
CA THR A 170 -3.48 -0.57 -10.35
C THR A 170 -3.18 -1.18 -8.99
N GLU A 171 -4.05 -0.93 -8.03
CA GLU A 171 -3.97 -1.51 -6.69
C GLU A 171 -4.48 -2.95 -6.77
N VAL A 172 -3.60 -3.92 -6.54
CA VAL A 172 -3.99 -5.30 -6.26
C VAL A 172 -3.49 -5.68 -4.86
N PRO A 173 -4.15 -6.59 -4.14
CA PRO A 173 -3.69 -7.01 -2.81
C PRO A 173 -2.21 -7.42 -2.85
N GLY A 174 -1.41 -6.87 -1.95
CA GLY A 174 0.03 -7.12 -1.82
C GLY A 174 0.92 -6.38 -2.82
N LEU A 175 0.38 -5.75 -3.87
CA LEU A 175 1.18 -5.15 -4.92
C LEU A 175 0.51 -3.93 -5.56
N ARG A 176 1.23 -2.81 -5.54
CA ARG A 176 0.90 -1.66 -6.37
C ARG A 176 1.57 -1.80 -7.73
N LEU A 177 0.78 -1.90 -8.78
CA LEU A 177 1.27 -2.01 -10.14
C LEU A 177 1.47 -0.61 -10.73
N TRP A 178 2.68 -0.08 -10.55
CA TRP A 178 3.10 1.21 -11.08
C TRP A 178 3.69 1.03 -12.47
N PRO A 179 3.17 1.68 -13.53
CA PRO A 179 3.82 1.70 -14.84
C PRO A 179 4.85 2.84 -14.86
N ALA A 180 5.84 2.76 -13.97
CA ALA A 180 6.90 3.76 -13.75
C ALA A 180 8.12 3.53 -14.67
N GLN A 181 9.08 4.46 -14.59
CA GLN A 181 10.25 4.43 -15.48
C GLN A 181 11.17 3.25 -15.19
N ASP A 182 11.45 2.98 -13.91
CA ASP A 182 12.23 1.84 -13.47
C ASP A 182 11.33 0.90 -12.68
N LEU A 183 11.32 -0.36 -13.08
CA LEU A 183 10.53 -1.41 -12.47
C LEU A 183 11.43 -2.59 -12.14
N TRP A 184 11.17 -3.21 -11.00
CA TRP A 184 11.81 -4.46 -10.60
C TRP A 184 10.73 -5.50 -10.38
N PHE A 185 11.00 -6.74 -10.78
CA PHE A 185 10.08 -7.85 -10.55
C PHE A 185 10.86 -8.99 -9.91
N GLY A 186 10.30 -9.58 -8.85
CA GLY A 186 10.78 -10.83 -8.28
C GLY A 186 9.87 -12.01 -8.65
N PRO A 187 10.25 -13.24 -8.27
CA PRO A 187 9.50 -14.44 -8.66
C PRO A 187 8.05 -14.44 -8.17
N ALA A 188 7.78 -13.77 -7.05
CA ALA A 188 6.44 -13.72 -6.48
C ALA A 188 5.46 -12.90 -7.34
N ALA A 189 5.95 -12.04 -8.25
CA ALA A 189 5.10 -11.26 -9.15
C ALA A 189 4.15 -12.13 -10.00
N ALA A 190 4.49 -13.41 -10.22
CA ALA A 190 3.63 -14.39 -10.89
C ALA A 190 2.25 -14.57 -10.22
N LEU A 191 2.08 -14.15 -8.96
CA LEU A 191 0.78 -14.08 -8.31
C LEU A 191 -0.19 -13.13 -9.03
N ALA A 192 0.32 -11.98 -9.49
CA ALA A 192 -0.48 -10.89 -10.02
C ALA A 192 -0.38 -10.74 -11.54
N ILE A 193 0.81 -10.87 -12.12
CA ILE A 193 1.08 -10.53 -13.52
C ILE A 193 1.52 -11.76 -14.35
N ASP A 194 1.50 -11.64 -15.67
CA ASP A 194 2.15 -12.61 -16.57
C ASP A 194 3.67 -12.49 -16.48
N TYR A 195 4.23 -13.10 -15.44
CA TYR A 195 5.63 -13.00 -15.08
C TYR A 195 6.57 -13.61 -16.13
N GLU A 196 6.15 -14.69 -16.79
CA GLU A 196 6.94 -15.34 -17.86
C GLU A 196 7.02 -14.47 -19.13
N ALA A 197 6.12 -13.49 -19.28
CA ALA A 197 6.13 -12.56 -20.39
C ALA A 197 7.18 -11.43 -20.25
N ILE A 198 7.72 -11.18 -19.05
CA ILE A 198 8.65 -10.06 -18.77
C ILE A 198 9.85 -10.01 -19.73
N PRO A 199 10.58 -11.11 -20.01
CA PRO A 199 11.72 -11.09 -20.94
C PRO A 199 11.35 -10.66 -22.36
N GLY A 200 10.10 -10.85 -22.76
CA GLY A 200 9.58 -10.55 -24.09
C GLY A 200 8.93 -9.17 -24.21
N LEU A 201 9.05 -8.29 -23.21
CA LEU A 201 8.40 -6.98 -23.22
C LEU A 201 8.80 -6.17 -24.46
N PRO A 202 7.85 -5.65 -25.26
CA PRO A 202 8.14 -5.01 -26.55
C PRO A 202 8.62 -3.57 -26.43
N VAL A 203 8.69 -3.03 -25.21
CA VAL A 203 9.06 -1.65 -24.88
C VAL A 203 10.08 -1.63 -23.75
N GLY A 204 10.88 -0.57 -23.71
CA GLY A 204 11.92 -0.40 -22.70
C GLY A 204 13.11 -1.35 -22.88
N ARG A 205 13.93 -1.45 -21.83
CA ARG A 205 15.07 -2.36 -21.73
C ARG A 205 14.86 -3.28 -20.53
N VAL A 206 14.84 -4.58 -20.79
CA VAL A 206 14.76 -5.63 -19.76
C VAL A 206 16.16 -6.13 -19.45
N THR A 207 16.49 -6.23 -18.16
CA THR A 207 17.74 -6.79 -17.64
C THR A 207 17.41 -7.95 -16.71
N ASP A 208 17.92 -9.14 -17.02
CA ASP A 208 17.87 -10.29 -16.12
C ASP A 208 18.92 -10.11 -15.01
N LEU A 209 18.47 -10.08 -13.76
CA LEU A 209 19.28 -9.92 -12.55
C LEU A 209 19.59 -11.28 -11.88
N GLY A 210 19.14 -12.38 -12.47
CA GLY A 210 19.28 -13.75 -11.96
C GLY A 210 18.30 -14.08 -10.83
N ASN A 211 18.13 -15.39 -10.58
CA ASN A 211 17.20 -15.95 -9.59
C ASN A 211 15.74 -15.54 -9.83
N GLY A 212 15.32 -15.40 -11.09
CA GLY A 212 13.99 -14.92 -11.42
C GLY A 212 13.77 -13.49 -10.94
N ARG A 213 14.72 -12.59 -11.21
CA ARG A 213 14.55 -11.17 -10.93
C ARG A 213 14.84 -10.39 -12.19
N TYR A 214 14.00 -9.41 -12.47
CA TYR A 214 14.13 -8.56 -13.65
C TYR A 214 14.15 -7.09 -13.24
N HIS A 215 14.96 -6.30 -13.94
CA HIS A 215 14.83 -4.85 -13.99
C HIS A 215 14.32 -4.45 -15.37
N VAL A 216 13.29 -3.62 -15.41
CA VAL A 216 12.75 -3.04 -16.64
C VAL A 216 12.90 -1.54 -16.56
N ARG A 217 13.72 -1.00 -17.45
CA ARG A 217 13.77 0.44 -17.74
C ARG A 217 12.76 0.73 -18.84
N LEU A 218 11.55 1.14 -18.49
CA LEU A 218 10.40 1.19 -19.39
C LEU A 218 10.52 2.30 -20.46
N TRP A 219 11.14 3.43 -20.11
CA TRP A 219 11.51 4.50 -21.05
C TRP A 219 12.80 5.21 -20.62
N GLU A 220 13.45 5.88 -21.57
CA GLU A 220 14.68 6.62 -21.32
C GLU A 220 14.43 8.07 -20.89
N ASP A 221 15.44 8.72 -20.33
CA ASP A 221 15.31 10.11 -19.89
C ASP A 221 15.04 11.06 -21.05
N GLY A 222 14.16 12.03 -20.81
CA GLY A 222 13.71 12.98 -21.83
C GLY A 222 12.77 12.39 -22.89
N THR A 223 12.26 11.15 -22.70
CA THR A 223 11.20 10.57 -23.54
C THR A 223 9.96 11.50 -23.52
N PRO A 224 9.39 11.86 -24.67
CA PRO A 224 8.17 12.67 -24.71
C PRO A 224 6.98 11.93 -24.07
N LEU A 225 6.04 12.67 -23.47
CA LEU A 225 4.86 12.10 -22.80
C LEU A 225 4.07 11.10 -23.68
N THR A 226 3.93 11.37 -24.98
CA THR A 226 3.25 10.44 -25.91
C THR A 226 3.98 9.10 -26.06
N GLY A 227 5.31 9.09 -25.95
CA GLY A 227 6.12 7.88 -25.90
C GLY A 227 5.96 7.15 -24.56
N ILE A 228 5.97 7.90 -23.45
CA ILE A 228 5.74 7.37 -22.11
C ILE A 228 4.38 6.66 -22.05
N ARG A 229 3.30 7.31 -22.49
CA ARG A 229 1.94 6.73 -22.48
C ARG A 229 1.83 5.43 -23.29
N LYS A 230 2.53 5.36 -24.43
CA LYS A 230 2.59 4.11 -25.23
C LYS A 230 3.34 3.00 -24.51
N ALA A 231 4.46 3.31 -23.86
CA ALA A 231 5.24 2.35 -23.09
C ALA A 231 4.43 1.83 -21.89
N GLN A 232 3.73 2.72 -21.17
CA GLN A 232 2.84 2.36 -20.07
C GLN A 232 1.70 1.44 -20.54
N GLN A 233 1.02 1.77 -21.65
CA GLN A 233 -0.03 0.92 -22.20
C GLN A 233 0.52 -0.46 -22.59
N ALA A 234 1.65 -0.51 -23.29
CA ALA A 234 2.27 -1.75 -23.72
C ALA A 234 2.68 -2.63 -22.52
N LEU A 235 3.20 -2.04 -21.43
CA LEU A 235 3.48 -2.76 -20.19
C LEU A 235 2.21 -3.39 -19.62
N ARG A 236 1.14 -2.59 -19.49
CA ARG A 236 -0.13 -3.03 -18.89
C ARG A 236 -0.76 -4.17 -19.68
N ASP A 237 -0.77 -4.05 -21.01
CA ASP A 237 -1.33 -5.07 -21.90
C ASP A 237 -0.49 -6.34 -21.88
N HIS A 238 0.84 -6.21 -21.92
CA HIS A 238 1.77 -7.33 -22.04
C HIS A 238 1.90 -8.13 -20.74
N LEU A 239 1.84 -7.47 -19.58
CA LEU A 239 1.94 -8.13 -18.28
C LEU A 239 0.57 -8.44 -17.65
N GLY A 240 -0.52 -8.08 -18.33
CA GLY A 240 -1.88 -8.44 -17.90
C GLY A 240 -2.37 -7.68 -16.67
N TYR A 241 -2.08 -6.38 -16.54
CA TYR A 241 -2.47 -5.60 -15.36
C TYR A 241 -3.99 -5.56 -15.16
N GLN A 242 -4.79 -5.52 -16.25
CA GLN A 242 -6.24 -5.59 -16.15
C GLN A 242 -6.70 -6.96 -15.61
N ALA A 243 -6.12 -8.05 -16.12
CA ALA A 243 -6.42 -9.39 -15.63
C ALA A 243 -5.96 -9.61 -14.17
N ALA A 244 -5.01 -8.83 -13.67
CA ALA A 244 -4.64 -8.81 -12.26
C ALA A 244 -5.72 -8.13 -11.41
N GLU A 245 -6.19 -6.96 -11.86
CA GLU A 245 -7.28 -6.19 -11.21
C GLU A 245 -8.58 -7.00 -11.13
N ASP A 246 -8.95 -7.66 -12.23
CA ASP A 246 -10.15 -8.50 -12.31
C ASP A 246 -10.08 -9.72 -11.36
N ARG A 247 -8.87 -10.12 -10.95
CA ARG A 247 -8.61 -11.23 -10.00
C ARG A 247 -8.27 -10.75 -8.59
N ALA A 248 -8.49 -9.48 -8.26
CA ALA A 248 -8.07 -8.92 -6.97
C ALA A 248 -8.56 -9.75 -5.76
N ASP A 249 -9.81 -10.22 -5.77
CA ASP A 249 -10.36 -11.04 -4.68
C ASP A 249 -9.69 -12.42 -4.58
N GLU A 250 -9.37 -13.05 -5.71
CA GLU A 250 -8.64 -14.33 -5.74
C GLU A 250 -7.21 -14.17 -5.20
N ILE A 251 -6.55 -13.08 -5.58
CA ILE A 251 -5.22 -12.73 -5.09
C ILE A 251 -5.28 -12.48 -3.58
N ARG A 252 -6.28 -11.72 -3.10
CA ARG A 252 -6.50 -11.49 -1.66
C ARG A 252 -6.65 -12.82 -0.93
N ALA A 253 -7.56 -13.67 -1.39
CA ALA A 253 -7.84 -14.96 -0.78
C ALA A 253 -6.59 -15.84 -0.72
N THR A 254 -5.76 -15.82 -1.77
CA THR A 254 -4.48 -16.54 -1.83
C THR A 254 -3.48 -16.00 -0.81
N LEU A 255 -3.35 -14.67 -0.70
CA LEU A 255 -2.43 -14.03 0.26
C LEU A 255 -2.85 -14.28 1.72
N THR A 256 -4.16 -14.35 1.97
CA THR A 256 -4.71 -14.56 3.30
C THR A 256 -5.01 -16.03 3.59
N GLU A 257 -4.63 -16.97 2.71
CA GLU A 257 -4.91 -18.39 2.90
C GLU A 257 -4.22 -18.90 4.17
N GLY A 258 -5.00 -19.55 5.04
CA GLY A 258 -4.51 -20.04 6.33
C GLY A 258 -4.28 -18.95 7.38
N GLN A 259 -4.52 -17.67 7.06
CA GLN A 259 -4.70 -16.62 8.04
C GLN A 259 -6.19 -16.50 8.34
N PRO A 260 -6.63 -16.71 9.60
CA PRO A 260 -8.02 -16.43 9.93
C PRO A 260 -8.28 -14.95 9.65
N ASP A 261 -9.35 -14.66 8.90
CA ASP A 261 -9.84 -13.30 8.72
C ASP A 261 -9.94 -12.65 10.10
N ASP A 262 -9.15 -11.61 10.34
CA ASP A 262 -8.99 -10.99 11.65
C ASP A 262 -9.43 -9.51 11.60
N PRO A 263 -10.74 -9.28 11.37
CA PRO A 263 -11.24 -7.95 11.07
C PRO A 263 -11.17 -7.04 12.29
N MET A 264 -10.98 -5.73 12.06
CA MET A 264 -11.21 -4.70 13.08
C MET A 264 -12.70 -4.32 13.21
N PHE A 265 -13.47 -4.54 12.14
CA PHE A 265 -14.90 -4.36 12.12
C PHE A 265 -15.57 -5.41 11.23
N VAL A 266 -16.78 -5.85 11.60
CA VAL A 266 -17.63 -6.70 10.77
C VAL A 266 -18.98 -6.04 10.65
N ALA A 267 -19.46 -5.85 9.42
CA ALA A 267 -20.83 -5.44 9.14
C ALA A 267 -21.65 -6.66 8.71
N GLN A 268 -22.82 -6.83 9.31
CA GLN A 268 -23.74 -7.93 9.03
C GLN A 268 -25.11 -7.37 8.67
N ARG A 269 -25.76 -7.95 7.66
CA ARG A 269 -27.17 -7.67 7.34
C ARG A 269 -28.04 -8.84 7.78
N GLY A 270 -29.17 -8.57 8.39
CA GLY A 270 -30.07 -9.62 8.89
C GLY A 270 -31.16 -9.06 9.77
N ASN A 271 -31.88 -9.91 10.48
CA ASN A 271 -32.82 -9.48 11.52
C ASN A 271 -32.19 -9.76 12.88
N PHE A 272 -31.89 -8.71 13.62
CA PHE A 272 -31.21 -8.82 14.91
C PHE A 272 -32.19 -8.64 16.08
N PRO A 273 -31.87 -9.14 17.29
CA PRO A 273 -32.80 -9.19 18.42
C PRO A 273 -33.40 -7.86 18.85
N HIS A 274 -32.71 -6.74 18.58
CA HIS A 274 -33.15 -5.40 18.99
C HIS A 274 -33.91 -4.65 17.89
N GLY A 275 -34.28 -5.35 16.80
CA GLY A 275 -34.97 -4.75 15.66
C GLY A 275 -34.04 -4.13 14.62
N GLY A 276 -32.73 -4.36 14.73
CA GLY A 276 -31.78 -3.91 13.72
C GLY A 276 -31.85 -4.76 12.44
N THR A 277 -31.65 -4.10 11.30
CA THR A 277 -31.44 -4.72 9.99
C THR A 277 -29.96 -4.79 9.58
N GLU A 278 -29.13 -3.93 10.18
CA GLU A 278 -27.67 -3.96 10.07
C GLU A 278 -27.03 -4.04 11.47
N ARG A 279 -25.97 -4.84 11.63
CA ARG A 279 -25.17 -4.97 12.85
C ARG A 279 -23.70 -4.72 12.54
N PHE A 280 -23.07 -3.86 13.33
CA PHE A 280 -21.65 -3.60 13.31
C PHE A 280 -21.00 -4.16 14.57
N LEU A 281 -20.01 -5.03 14.36
CA LEU A 281 -19.12 -5.53 15.40
C LEU A 281 -17.81 -4.77 15.27
N GLN A 282 -17.40 -4.01 16.28
CA GLN A 282 -16.14 -3.28 16.28
C GLN A 282 -15.26 -3.72 17.45
N TYR A 283 -14.04 -4.11 17.16
CA TYR A 283 -13.14 -4.71 18.14
C TYR A 283 -12.19 -3.68 18.74
N PHE A 284 -11.94 -3.77 20.05
CA PHE A 284 -11.09 -2.85 20.78
C PHE A 284 -10.10 -3.59 21.69
N SER A 285 -8.88 -3.04 21.79
CA SER A 285 -7.83 -3.53 22.69
C SER A 285 -8.18 -3.25 24.15
N ALA A 286 -7.37 -3.77 25.10
CA ALA A 286 -7.56 -3.49 26.52
C ALA A 286 -7.52 -1.99 26.86
N ALA A 287 -6.81 -1.20 26.06
CA ALA A 287 -6.74 0.25 26.17
C ALA A 287 -7.92 0.99 25.49
N LYS A 288 -8.92 0.26 24.99
CA LYS A 288 -10.11 0.79 24.27
C LYS A 288 -9.79 1.51 22.96
N HIS A 289 -8.77 1.04 22.24
CA HIS A 289 -8.50 1.50 20.89
C HIS A 289 -8.92 0.45 19.86
N PRO A 290 -9.39 0.84 18.66
CA PRO A 290 -9.73 -0.13 17.62
C PRO A 290 -8.57 -1.10 17.35
N THR A 291 -8.84 -2.40 17.37
CA THR A 291 -7.85 -3.46 17.10
C THR A 291 -8.51 -4.60 16.33
N THR A 292 -7.76 -5.64 15.96
CA THR A 292 -8.30 -6.81 15.26
C THR A 292 -9.01 -7.76 16.24
N ARG A 293 -9.95 -8.57 15.73
CA ARG A 293 -10.75 -9.53 16.51
C ARG A 293 -9.92 -10.43 17.43
N SER A 294 -8.77 -10.93 16.98
CA SER A 294 -7.89 -11.84 17.70
C SER A 294 -7.14 -11.17 18.86
N ARG A 295 -7.08 -9.84 18.86
CA ARG A 295 -6.43 -9.00 19.89
C ARG A 295 -7.42 -8.24 20.75
N ALA A 296 -8.71 -8.41 20.48
CA ALA A 296 -9.77 -7.68 21.12
C ALA A 296 -9.91 -8.09 22.59
N ALA A 297 -9.83 -7.12 23.50
CA ALA A 297 -10.28 -7.29 24.88
C ALA A 297 -11.74 -6.84 25.04
N TRP A 298 -12.23 -6.01 24.12
CA TRP A 298 -13.59 -5.49 24.11
C TRP A 298 -14.18 -5.59 22.70
N LEU A 299 -15.50 -5.80 22.64
CA LEU A 299 -16.29 -5.76 21.42
C LEU A 299 -17.43 -4.75 21.61
N ASN A 300 -17.56 -3.79 20.69
CA ASN A 300 -18.74 -2.96 20.57
C ASN A 300 -19.68 -3.55 19.52
N ILE A 301 -20.95 -3.73 19.90
CA ILE A 301 -22.01 -4.23 19.04
C ILE A 301 -23.00 -3.08 18.84
N ARG A 302 -23.14 -2.62 17.60
CA ARG A 302 -24.15 -1.62 17.22
C ARG A 302 -25.14 -2.21 16.25
N GLU A 303 -26.43 -1.98 16.47
CA GLU A 303 -27.48 -2.40 15.53
C GLU A 303 -28.25 -1.18 15.05
N PHE A 304 -28.56 -1.15 13.75
CA PHE A 304 -29.31 -0.08 13.10
C PHE A 304 -30.56 -0.63 12.43
N ASP A 305 -31.70 0.07 12.55
CA ASP A 305 -32.95 -0.29 11.85
C ASP A 305 -32.88 0.02 10.34
N ASP A 306 -33.96 -0.24 9.60
CA ASP A 306 -34.07 0.03 8.16
C ASP A 306 -34.07 1.52 7.77
N GLU A 307 -34.24 2.40 8.77
CA GLU A 307 -34.13 3.85 8.64
C GLU A 307 -32.75 4.38 9.09
N ASN A 308 -31.76 3.49 9.27
CA ASN A 308 -30.41 3.77 9.77
C ASN A 308 -30.38 4.43 11.17
N ARG A 309 -31.39 4.19 12.02
CA ARG A 309 -31.36 4.63 13.41
C ARG A 309 -30.69 3.58 14.29
N LEU A 310 -29.82 4.03 15.17
CA LEU A 310 -29.19 3.18 16.17
C LEU A 310 -30.25 2.67 17.15
N VAL A 311 -30.47 1.35 17.17
CA VAL A 311 -31.43 0.67 18.05
C VAL A 311 -30.76 -0.13 19.16
N HIS A 312 -29.47 -0.41 19.04
CA HIS A 312 -28.66 -1.09 20.06
C HIS A 312 -27.21 -0.60 20.04
N ASP A 313 -26.60 -0.46 21.22
CA ASP A 313 -25.17 -0.16 21.40
C ASP A 313 -24.68 -0.79 22.71
N GLU A 314 -23.81 -1.79 22.60
CA GLU A 314 -23.33 -2.58 23.73
C GLU A 314 -21.82 -2.79 23.66
N TYR A 315 -21.14 -2.69 24.81
CA TYR A 315 -19.73 -3.07 24.97
C TYR A 315 -19.62 -4.36 25.77
N VAL A 316 -19.05 -5.38 25.15
CA VAL A 316 -18.78 -6.70 25.75
C VAL A 316 -17.30 -6.78 26.10
N ASP A 317 -16.99 -7.14 27.35
CA ASP A 317 -15.63 -7.50 27.78
C ASP A 317 -15.33 -8.94 27.39
N LEU A 318 -14.49 -9.12 26.37
CA LEU A 318 -14.14 -10.42 25.82
C LEU A 318 -13.19 -11.20 26.72
N THR A 319 -12.56 -10.55 27.71
CA THR A 319 -11.68 -11.22 28.68
C THR A 319 -12.46 -11.99 29.74
N THR A 320 -13.72 -11.63 29.95
CA THR A 320 -14.60 -12.25 30.95
C THR A 320 -15.77 -13.01 30.34
N ASN A 321 -16.24 -12.60 29.16
CA ASN A 321 -17.32 -13.26 28.42
C ASN A 321 -16.92 -13.44 26.94
N PRO A 322 -16.36 -14.60 26.55
CA PRO A 322 -16.10 -14.86 25.13
C PRO A 322 -17.43 -14.84 24.36
N HIS A 323 -17.53 -13.96 23.37
CA HIS A 323 -18.74 -13.78 22.58
C HIS A 323 -18.96 -14.99 21.66
N PRO A 324 -20.19 -15.54 21.53
CA PRO A 324 -20.44 -16.75 20.73
C PRO A 324 -20.11 -16.60 19.24
N ASP A 325 -20.13 -15.37 18.70
CA ASP A 325 -19.71 -15.10 17.31
C ASP A 325 -18.17 -15.07 17.13
N LEU A 326 -17.40 -15.36 18.19
CA LEU A 326 -15.93 -15.46 18.18
C LEU A 326 -15.41 -16.91 18.22
N SER A 327 -16.29 -17.91 18.38
CA SER A 327 -15.93 -19.34 18.38
C SER A 327 -16.05 -19.99 17.02
#